data_AF-A0A1A0WYG4-F1
#
_entry.id   AF-A0A1A0WYG4-F1
#
_cell.length_a   1.000
_cell.length_b   1.000
_cell.length_c   1.000
_cell.angle_alpha   90.00
_cell.angle_beta   90.00
_cell.angle_gamma   90.00
#
_symmetry.space_group_name_H-M   'P 1'
#
loop_
_entity.id
_entity.type
_entity.pdbx_description
1 polymer ?
#
loop_
_entity_poly.entity_id
_entity_poly.type
_entity_poly.pdbx_seq_one_letter_code
_entity_poly.pdbx_strand_id
1 'polypeptide(L)'
;MRRATDAAEALLTEGVPFNELSVEGVISRAGIARSTFYAHFDDLGHLLRALGEGVVTDIIDAARAWMSLGADITPEQLQAAIRGLVQTYRRREQLLAALAEASTSDELVRDEFHRLLGAGHDELVKHIVRGQREGFVRADVDPQPTAGWIVWMVERGLYQQVRLAKPRMVRRHADALAEIIWQSLYRL
;
A
#
# COMPACT_ATOMS: atom_id res chain seq x y z
N MET A 1 16.65 2.32 -17.10
CA MET A 1 15.55 1.94 -16.18
C MET A 1 15.32 2.95 -15.04
N ARG A 2 16.19 3.02 -14.00
CA ARG A 2 15.97 3.88 -12.80
C ARG A 2 15.63 5.35 -13.09
N ARG A 3 16.27 5.98 -14.09
CA ARG A 3 15.97 7.38 -14.46
C ARG A 3 14.51 7.60 -14.91
N ALA A 4 13.89 6.64 -15.59
CA ALA A 4 12.51 6.78 -16.05
C ALA A 4 11.50 6.60 -14.90
N THR A 5 11.75 5.63 -14.01
CA THR A 5 10.93 5.42 -12.80
C THR A 5 11.05 6.60 -11.85
N ASP A 6 12.26 7.11 -11.62
CA ASP A 6 12.50 8.31 -10.79
C ASP A 6 11.79 9.55 -11.39
N ALA A 7 11.81 9.69 -12.71
CA ALA A 7 11.14 10.80 -13.39
C ALA A 7 9.61 10.71 -13.31
N ALA A 8 9.04 9.52 -13.47
CA ALA A 8 7.60 9.31 -13.29
C ALA A 8 7.18 9.58 -11.84
N GLU A 9 7.93 9.07 -10.85
CA GLU A 9 7.67 9.35 -9.44
C GLU A 9 7.77 10.85 -9.13
N ALA A 10 8.77 11.55 -9.69
CA ALA A 10 8.91 13.00 -9.52
C ALA A 10 7.73 13.77 -10.12
N LEU A 11 7.31 13.45 -11.35
CA LEU A 11 6.16 14.10 -11.99
C LEU A 11 4.88 13.89 -11.18
N LEU A 12 4.63 12.67 -10.71
CA LEU A 12 3.50 12.37 -9.84
C LEU A 12 3.58 13.17 -8.55
N THR A 13 4.76 13.24 -7.92
CA THR A 13 5.01 14.00 -6.66
C THR A 13 4.86 15.52 -6.82
N GLU A 14 5.16 16.03 -8.01
CA GLU A 14 4.98 17.44 -8.40
C GLU A 14 3.51 17.78 -8.69
N GLY A 15 2.60 16.79 -8.61
CA GLY A 15 1.16 16.96 -8.72
C GLY A 15 0.60 16.73 -10.12
N VAL A 16 1.39 16.17 -11.05
CA VAL A 16 0.87 15.74 -12.36
C VAL A 16 -0.14 14.61 -12.14
N PRO A 17 -1.42 14.79 -12.51
CA PRO A 17 -2.42 13.73 -12.40
C PRO A 17 -2.01 12.51 -13.21
N PHE A 18 -2.39 11.31 -12.73
CA PHE A 18 -2.05 10.07 -13.42
C PHE A 18 -2.55 10.05 -14.88
N ASN A 19 -3.76 10.55 -15.13
CA ASN A 19 -4.35 10.63 -16.47
C ASN A 19 -3.68 11.66 -17.40
N GLU A 20 -2.80 12.52 -16.88
CA GLU A 20 -2.01 13.50 -17.63
C GLU A 20 -0.54 13.07 -17.78
N LEU A 21 -0.11 12.02 -17.08
CA LEU A 21 1.24 11.47 -17.21
C LEU A 21 1.41 10.86 -18.62
N SER A 22 2.50 11.22 -19.30
CA SER A 22 2.78 10.76 -20.67
C SER A 22 4.20 10.24 -20.82
N VAL A 23 4.40 9.30 -21.76
CA VAL A 23 5.73 8.77 -22.09
C VAL A 23 6.69 9.89 -22.48
N GLU A 24 6.25 10.86 -23.31
CA GLU A 24 7.09 12.00 -23.70
C GLU A 24 7.43 12.91 -22.51
N GLY A 25 6.50 13.12 -21.58
CA GLY A 25 6.76 13.85 -20.34
C GLY A 25 7.82 13.16 -19.48
N VAL A 26 7.72 11.84 -19.31
CA VAL A 26 8.71 11.03 -18.57
C VAL A 26 10.08 11.08 -19.26
N ILE A 27 10.13 10.89 -20.58
CA ILE A 27 11.37 10.95 -21.38
C ILE A 27 12.06 12.30 -21.20
N SER A 28 11.29 13.39 -21.34
CA SER A 28 11.76 14.76 -21.18
C SER A 28 12.32 15.00 -19.78
N ARG A 29 11.56 14.62 -18.74
CA ARG A 29 11.97 14.77 -17.33
C ARG A 29 13.18 13.92 -16.96
N ALA A 30 13.29 12.72 -17.52
CA ALA A 30 14.39 11.79 -17.28
C ALA A 30 15.67 12.14 -18.07
N GLY A 31 15.57 13.01 -19.09
CA GLY A 31 16.68 13.34 -19.98
C GLY A 31 17.22 12.13 -20.73
N ILE A 32 16.34 11.21 -21.15
CA ILE A 32 16.70 10.00 -21.90
C ILE A 32 16.20 10.09 -23.35
N ALA A 33 16.77 9.28 -24.24
CA ALA A 33 16.23 9.13 -25.59
C ALA A 33 14.97 8.27 -25.57
N ARG A 34 14.05 8.51 -26.53
CA ARG A 34 12.85 7.69 -26.72
C ARG A 34 13.18 6.21 -26.92
N SER A 35 14.21 5.89 -27.70
CA SER A 35 14.68 4.52 -27.89
C SER A 35 15.14 3.87 -26.57
N THR A 36 15.72 4.64 -25.65
CA THR A 36 16.12 4.14 -24.32
C THR A 36 14.91 3.81 -23.45
N PHE A 37 13.82 4.58 -23.55
CA PHE A 37 12.58 4.26 -22.85
C PHE A 37 12.00 2.93 -23.36
N TYR A 38 11.76 2.84 -24.68
CA TYR A 38 11.12 1.67 -25.29
C TYR A 38 12.00 0.41 -25.29
N ALA A 39 13.30 0.54 -24.99
CA ALA A 39 14.16 -0.61 -24.72
C ALA A 39 13.89 -1.27 -23.35
N HIS A 40 13.19 -0.58 -22.44
CA HIS A 40 12.90 -1.07 -21.08
C HIS A 40 11.40 -1.18 -20.78
N PHE A 41 10.58 -0.32 -21.37
CA PHE A 41 9.15 -0.23 -21.08
C PHE A 41 8.37 -0.13 -22.39
N ASP A 42 7.37 -0.99 -22.53
CA ASP A 42 6.53 -1.02 -23.74
C ASP A 42 5.60 0.20 -23.81
N ASP A 43 5.14 0.66 -22.64
CA ASP A 43 4.24 1.78 -22.47
C ASP A 43 4.34 2.36 -21.05
N LEU A 44 3.46 3.33 -20.74
CA LEU A 44 3.38 3.92 -19.41
C LEU A 44 2.87 2.92 -18.35
N GLY A 45 2.00 1.98 -18.73
CA GLY A 45 1.48 0.95 -17.83
C GLY A 45 2.58 -0.03 -17.38
N HIS A 46 3.49 -0.42 -18.27
CA HIS A 46 4.69 -1.20 -17.94
C HIS A 46 5.58 -0.43 -16.96
N LEU A 47 5.87 0.85 -17.23
CA LEU A 47 6.65 1.69 -16.30
C LEU A 47 6.00 1.74 -14.90
N LEU A 48 4.68 1.89 -14.83
CA LEU A 48 3.95 2.00 -13.57
C LEU A 48 3.85 0.69 -12.82
N ARG A 49 3.69 -0.45 -13.50
CA ARG A 49 3.78 -1.77 -12.86
C ARG A 49 5.14 -1.96 -12.20
N ALA A 50 6.23 -1.65 -12.92
CA ALA A 50 7.58 -1.74 -12.38
C ALA A 50 7.82 -0.79 -11.20
N LEU A 51 7.26 0.42 -11.25
CA LEU A 51 7.34 1.40 -10.16
C LEU A 51 6.48 0.98 -8.95
N GLY A 52 5.30 0.41 -9.22
CA GLY A 52 4.33 0.00 -8.21
C GLY A 52 4.74 -1.22 -7.41
N GLU A 53 5.43 -2.19 -8.03
CA GLU A 53 5.96 -3.37 -7.34
C GLU A 53 6.83 -2.97 -6.14
N GLY A 54 7.76 -2.02 -6.32
CA GLY A 54 8.64 -1.56 -5.24
C GLY A 54 7.86 -0.85 -4.12
N VAL A 55 6.95 0.06 -4.48
CA VAL A 55 6.26 0.90 -3.49
C VAL A 55 5.19 0.14 -2.70
N VAL A 56 4.45 -0.78 -3.33
CA VAL A 56 3.49 -1.60 -2.59
C VAL A 56 4.23 -2.61 -1.69
N THR A 57 5.41 -3.10 -2.12
CA THR A 57 6.26 -3.94 -1.27
C THR A 57 6.67 -3.21 0.00
N ASP A 58 7.07 -1.93 -0.08
CA ASP A 58 7.38 -1.12 1.12
C ASP A 58 6.20 -1.05 2.11
N ILE A 59 4.96 -1.00 1.60
CA ILE A 59 3.74 -0.97 2.42
C ILE A 59 3.48 -2.33 3.07
N ILE A 60 3.62 -3.41 2.31
CA ILE A 60 3.48 -4.78 2.83
C ILE A 60 4.51 -5.01 3.94
N ASP A 61 5.78 -4.63 3.71
CA ASP A 61 6.84 -4.80 4.69
C ASP A 61 6.61 -3.95 5.94
N ALA A 62 6.08 -2.73 5.80
CA ALA A 62 5.64 -1.94 6.95
C ALA A 62 4.50 -2.62 7.73
N ALA A 63 3.56 -3.27 7.03
CA ALA A 63 2.48 -4.03 7.66
C ALA A 63 2.97 -5.30 8.36
N ARG A 64 4.08 -5.92 7.90
CA ARG A 64 4.70 -7.08 8.57
C ARG A 64 5.11 -6.77 10.01
N ALA A 65 5.45 -5.52 10.34
CA ALA A 65 5.76 -5.14 11.71
C ALA A 65 4.60 -5.47 12.66
N TRP A 66 3.36 -5.20 12.24
CA TRP A 66 2.17 -5.61 12.96
C TRP A 66 2.01 -7.14 12.98
N MET A 67 2.08 -7.80 11.83
CA MET A 67 1.84 -9.26 11.73
C MET A 67 2.91 -10.11 12.45
N SER A 68 4.06 -9.52 12.76
CA SER A 68 5.15 -10.12 13.53
C SER A 68 4.90 -10.16 15.05
N LEU A 69 3.93 -9.37 15.55
CA LEU A 69 3.57 -9.34 16.98
C LEU A 69 3.01 -10.70 17.45
N GLY A 70 3.36 -11.08 18.68
CA GLY A 70 3.07 -12.40 19.25
C GLY A 70 1.94 -12.39 20.28
N ALA A 71 1.92 -13.41 21.14
CA ALA A 71 0.92 -13.56 22.20
C ALA A 71 1.00 -12.46 23.27
N ASP A 72 2.10 -11.72 23.34
CA ASP A 72 2.32 -10.57 24.21
C ASP A 72 1.86 -9.25 23.59
N ILE A 73 1.13 -9.30 22.46
CA ILE A 73 0.62 -8.11 21.77
C ILE A 73 -0.18 -7.19 22.70
N THR A 74 0.18 -5.91 22.74
CA THR A 74 -0.56 -4.86 23.44
C THR A 74 -1.22 -3.88 22.47
N PRO A 75 -2.27 -3.14 22.90
CA PRO A 75 -2.85 -2.07 22.09
C PRO A 75 -1.82 -1.03 21.64
N GLU A 76 -0.84 -0.72 22.48
CA GLU A 76 0.21 0.26 22.21
C GLU A 76 1.19 -0.23 21.14
N GLN A 77 1.55 -1.52 21.16
CA GLN A 77 2.39 -2.12 20.12
C GLN A 77 1.70 -2.13 18.77
N LEU A 78 0.41 -2.50 18.73
CA LEU A 78 -0.41 -2.43 17.52
C LEU A 78 -0.49 -0.98 17.01
N GLN A 79 -0.79 -0.02 17.89
CA GLN A 79 -0.88 1.38 17.53
C GLN A 79 0.45 1.90 16.95
N ALA A 80 1.59 1.52 17.52
CA ALA A 80 2.90 1.89 17.00
C ALA A 80 3.14 1.30 15.61
N ALA A 81 2.82 0.02 15.39
CA ALA A 81 2.97 -0.64 14.09
C ALA A 81 2.08 0.01 13.01
N ILE A 82 0.81 0.27 13.32
CA ILE A 82 -0.12 0.92 12.38
C ILE A 82 0.30 2.37 12.08
N ARG A 83 0.82 3.12 13.07
CA ARG A 83 1.42 4.44 12.81
C ARG A 83 2.61 4.34 11.85
N GLY A 84 3.47 3.32 12.00
CA GLY A 84 4.57 3.04 11.08
C GLY A 84 4.09 2.81 9.65
N LEU A 85 3.10 1.93 9.48
CA LEU A 85 2.44 1.66 8.19
C LEU A 85 1.89 2.95 7.55
N VAL A 86 1.13 3.75 8.30
CA VAL A 86 0.55 5.01 7.82
C VAL A 86 1.64 6.02 7.45
N GLN A 87 2.75 6.07 8.19
CA GLN A 87 3.89 6.93 7.85
C GLN A 87 4.60 6.48 6.56
N THR A 88 4.78 5.18 6.35
CA THR A 88 5.33 4.64 5.10
C THR A 88 4.43 5.00 3.93
N TYR A 89 3.11 4.81 4.07
CA TYR A 89 2.13 5.25 3.08
C TYR A 89 2.27 6.75 2.75
N ARG A 90 2.34 7.60 3.78
CA ARG A 90 2.44 9.06 3.60
C ARG A 90 3.67 9.51 2.82
N ARG A 91 4.79 8.79 2.93
CA ARG A 91 6.01 9.11 2.17
C ARG A 91 5.85 8.86 0.67
N ARG A 92 4.91 7.99 0.27
CA ARG A 92 4.70 7.54 -1.11
C ARG A 92 3.25 7.75 -1.59
N GLU A 93 2.51 8.63 -0.94
CA GLU A 93 1.04 8.71 -1.10
C GLU A 93 0.59 9.11 -2.51
N GLN A 94 1.37 9.94 -3.20
CA GLN A 94 1.03 10.39 -4.56
C GLN A 94 1.19 9.25 -5.57
N LEU A 95 2.24 8.45 -5.41
CA LEU A 95 2.49 7.29 -6.25
C LEU A 95 1.49 6.15 -5.97
N LEU A 96 1.22 5.85 -4.70
CA LEU A 96 0.20 4.87 -4.32
C LEU A 96 -1.19 5.28 -4.81
N ALA A 97 -1.51 6.57 -4.76
CA ALA A 97 -2.73 7.10 -5.37
C ALA A 97 -2.78 6.90 -6.88
N ALA A 98 -1.69 7.22 -7.59
CA ALA A 98 -1.62 7.03 -9.03
C ALA A 98 -1.79 5.55 -9.42
N LEU A 99 -1.22 4.62 -8.65
CA LEU A 99 -1.40 3.18 -8.87
C LEU A 99 -2.85 2.74 -8.63
N ALA A 100 -3.47 3.22 -7.54
CA ALA A 100 -4.87 2.94 -7.25
C ALA A 100 -5.80 3.52 -8.34
N GLU A 101 -5.53 4.73 -8.84
CA GLU A 101 -6.26 5.35 -9.94
C GLU A 101 -6.04 4.57 -11.26
N ALA A 102 -4.81 4.21 -11.59
CA ALA A 102 -4.45 3.44 -12.77
C ALA A 102 -5.11 2.05 -12.79
N SER A 103 -5.21 1.38 -11.64
CA SER A 103 -5.88 0.08 -11.51
C SER A 103 -7.35 0.09 -11.94
N THR A 104 -7.99 1.27 -11.96
CA THR A 104 -9.38 1.39 -12.44
C THR A 104 -9.48 1.32 -13.95
N SER A 105 -8.43 1.75 -14.67
CA SER A 105 -8.47 2.01 -16.11
C SER A 105 -7.58 1.07 -16.93
N ASP A 106 -6.50 0.54 -16.34
CA ASP A 106 -5.54 -0.36 -16.99
C ASP A 106 -5.61 -1.76 -16.34
N GLU A 107 -5.90 -2.78 -17.15
CA GLU A 107 -6.08 -4.16 -16.68
C GLU A 107 -4.79 -4.77 -16.12
N LEU A 108 -3.64 -4.49 -16.73
CA LEU A 108 -2.37 -5.04 -16.28
C LEU A 108 -1.93 -4.39 -14.97
N VAL A 109 -2.17 -3.09 -14.80
CA VAL A 109 -1.93 -2.41 -13.52
C VAL A 109 -2.88 -2.92 -12.45
N ARG A 110 -4.16 -3.17 -12.80
CA ARG A 110 -5.15 -3.76 -11.90
C ARG A 110 -4.72 -5.12 -11.39
N ASP A 111 -4.32 -6.00 -12.29
CA ASP A 111 -3.91 -7.37 -11.96
C ASP A 111 -2.68 -7.35 -11.03
N GLU A 112 -1.71 -6.50 -11.32
CA GLU A 112 -0.52 -6.36 -10.48
C GLU A 112 -0.85 -5.77 -9.11
N PHE A 113 -1.69 -4.73 -9.04
CA PHE A 113 -2.14 -4.14 -7.79
C PHE A 113 -2.88 -5.15 -6.91
N HIS A 114 -3.80 -5.93 -7.50
CA HIS A 114 -4.52 -7.00 -6.81
C HIS A 114 -3.60 -8.14 -6.38
N ARG A 115 -2.61 -8.51 -7.20
CA ARG A 115 -1.60 -9.52 -6.84
C ARG A 115 -0.83 -9.10 -5.59
N LEU A 116 -0.41 -7.84 -5.52
CA LEU A 116 0.33 -7.30 -4.38
C LEU A 116 -0.53 -7.23 -3.11
N LEU A 117 -1.78 -6.77 -3.22
CA LEU A 117 -2.74 -6.81 -2.10
C LEU A 117 -3.07 -8.25 -1.66
N GLY A 118 -3.12 -9.19 -2.60
CA GLY A 118 -3.27 -10.62 -2.33
C GLY A 118 -2.14 -11.19 -1.47
N ALA A 119 -0.90 -10.75 -1.71
CA ALA A 119 0.22 -11.13 -0.85
C ALA A 119 0.05 -10.61 0.60
N GLY A 120 -0.42 -9.37 0.78
CA GLY A 120 -0.74 -8.82 2.11
C GLY A 120 -1.89 -9.55 2.80
N HIS A 121 -2.91 -9.94 2.04
CA HIS A 121 -4.00 -10.79 2.50
C HIS A 121 -3.49 -12.13 3.03
N ASP A 122 -2.64 -12.83 2.28
CA ASP A 122 -2.14 -14.14 2.69
C ASP A 122 -1.30 -14.07 3.96
N GLU A 123 -0.51 -13.01 4.14
CA GLU A 123 0.25 -12.77 5.38
C GLU A 123 -0.67 -12.50 6.57
N LEU A 124 -1.77 -11.75 6.38
CA LEU A 124 -2.73 -11.47 7.44
C LEU A 124 -3.52 -12.73 7.82
N VAL A 125 -3.90 -13.57 6.85
CA VAL A 125 -4.51 -14.88 7.11
C VAL A 125 -3.58 -15.72 7.99
N LYS A 126 -2.28 -15.80 7.64
CA LYS A 126 -1.29 -16.54 8.45
C LYS A 126 -1.19 -15.98 9.87
N HIS A 127 -1.22 -14.65 10.02
CA HIS A 127 -1.22 -14.01 11.33
C HIS A 127 -2.46 -14.39 12.15
N ILE A 128 -3.66 -14.32 11.58
CA ILE A 128 -4.92 -14.66 12.27
C ILE A 128 -4.91 -16.13 12.68
N VAL A 129 -4.58 -17.06 11.77
CA VAL A 129 -4.53 -18.50 12.06
C VAL A 129 -3.51 -18.81 13.17
N ARG A 130 -2.31 -18.20 13.10
CA ARG A 130 -1.31 -18.32 14.15
C ARG A 130 -1.83 -17.81 15.49
N GLY A 131 -2.47 -16.63 15.48
CA GLY A 131 -3.03 -16.01 16.67
C GLY A 131 -4.16 -16.79 17.32
N GLN A 132 -5.02 -17.44 16.53
CA GLN A 132 -6.07 -18.32 17.04
C GLN A 132 -5.49 -19.57 17.70
N ARG A 133 -4.47 -20.18 17.07
CA ARG A 133 -3.77 -21.34 17.64
C ARG A 133 -3.05 -20.99 18.95
N GLU A 134 -2.46 -19.80 19.02
CA GLU A 134 -1.69 -19.33 20.18
C GLU A 134 -2.56 -18.58 21.22
N GLY A 135 -3.84 -18.39 20.94
CA GLY A 135 -4.83 -17.84 21.88
C GLY A 135 -4.82 -16.31 22.03
N PHE A 136 -4.14 -15.58 21.16
CA PHE A 136 -4.11 -14.10 21.21
C PHE A 136 -4.99 -13.43 20.16
N VAL A 137 -5.51 -14.17 19.18
CA VAL A 137 -6.58 -13.70 18.27
C VAL A 137 -7.86 -14.45 18.59
N ARG A 138 -8.99 -13.76 18.52
CA ARG A 138 -10.33 -14.32 18.73
C ARG A 138 -10.59 -15.55 17.87
N ALA A 139 -11.08 -16.62 18.50
CA ALA A 139 -11.35 -17.90 17.85
C ALA A 139 -12.60 -17.91 16.95
N ASP A 140 -13.48 -16.92 17.07
CA ASP A 140 -14.76 -16.84 16.33
C ASP A 140 -14.67 -16.04 15.02
N VAL A 141 -13.49 -15.52 14.69
CA VAL A 141 -13.23 -14.78 13.45
C VAL A 141 -12.85 -15.76 12.33
N ASP A 142 -13.47 -15.62 11.16
CA ASP A 142 -13.05 -16.39 9.97
C ASP A 142 -11.82 -15.72 9.31
N PRO A 143 -10.63 -16.39 9.28
CA PRO A 143 -9.41 -15.76 8.83
C PRO A 143 -9.45 -15.19 7.41
N GLN A 144 -10.09 -15.89 6.48
CA GLN A 144 -10.09 -15.56 5.05
C GLN A 144 -10.87 -14.27 4.74
N PRO A 145 -12.21 -14.21 4.95
CA PRO A 145 -12.98 -13.01 4.68
C PRO A 145 -12.58 -11.85 5.59
N THR A 146 -12.17 -12.09 6.84
CA THR A 146 -11.73 -11.01 7.72
C THR A 146 -10.44 -10.37 7.25
N ALA A 147 -9.45 -11.16 6.80
CA ALA A 147 -8.24 -10.59 6.19
C ALA A 147 -8.59 -9.77 4.94
N GLY A 148 -9.49 -10.27 4.08
CA GLY A 148 -9.96 -9.55 2.90
C GLY A 148 -10.57 -8.18 3.22
N TRP A 149 -11.48 -8.12 4.19
CA TRP A 149 -12.09 -6.87 4.65
C TRP A 149 -11.06 -5.89 5.23
N ILE A 150 -10.14 -6.39 6.07
CA ILE A 150 -9.13 -5.54 6.70
C ILE A 150 -8.18 -4.96 5.65
N VAL A 151 -7.67 -5.76 4.72
CA VAL A 151 -6.73 -5.30 3.68
C VAL A 151 -7.36 -4.20 2.84
N TRP A 152 -8.58 -4.40 2.35
CA TRP A 152 -9.27 -3.39 1.54
C TRP A 152 -9.71 -2.17 2.33
N MET A 153 -10.09 -2.33 3.60
CA MET A 153 -10.37 -1.20 4.49
C MET A 153 -9.12 -0.35 4.71
N VAL A 154 -7.97 -0.98 4.92
CA VAL A 154 -6.68 -0.30 5.07
C VAL A 154 -6.32 0.42 3.77
N GLU A 155 -6.31 -0.27 2.63
CA GLU A 155 -6.01 0.33 1.32
C GLU A 155 -6.90 1.55 1.05
N ARG A 156 -8.22 1.36 1.09
CA ARG A 156 -9.16 2.42 0.73
C ARG A 156 -9.18 3.54 1.76
N GLY A 157 -8.98 3.23 3.04
CA GLY A 157 -8.86 4.20 4.12
C GLY A 157 -7.60 5.06 3.98
N LEU A 158 -6.47 4.45 3.61
CA LEU A 158 -5.24 5.18 3.29
C LEU A 158 -5.45 6.12 2.10
N TYR A 159 -6.10 5.64 1.03
CA TYR A 159 -6.38 6.42 -0.18
C TYR A 159 -7.36 7.59 0.05
N GLN A 160 -8.48 7.35 0.73
CA GLN A 160 -9.54 8.36 0.89
C GLN A 160 -9.32 9.29 2.08
N GLN A 161 -8.86 8.75 3.21
CA GLN A 161 -8.81 9.50 4.46
C GLN A 161 -7.41 9.98 4.77
N VAL A 162 -6.41 9.09 4.66
CA VAL A 162 -5.04 9.47 4.98
C VAL A 162 -4.50 10.41 3.92
N ARG A 163 -4.48 10.07 2.63
CA ARG A 163 -3.93 10.93 1.55
C ARG A 163 -4.34 12.41 1.69
N LEU A 164 -5.64 12.66 1.89
CA LEU A 164 -6.23 14.00 1.93
C LEU A 164 -6.14 14.69 3.30
N ALA A 165 -5.73 13.98 4.35
CA ALA A 165 -5.69 14.54 5.70
C ALA A 165 -4.58 15.59 5.86
N LYS A 166 -4.82 16.58 6.73
CA LYS A 166 -3.77 17.50 7.19
C LYS A 166 -2.75 16.73 8.06
N PRO A 167 -1.46 17.14 8.12
CA PRO A 167 -0.44 16.44 8.91
C PRO A 167 -0.85 16.15 10.36
N ARG A 168 -1.53 17.09 11.02
CA ARG A 168 -2.05 16.95 12.39
C ARG A 168 -3.13 15.87 12.57
N MET A 169 -3.79 15.45 11.49
CA MET A 169 -4.88 14.45 11.51
C MET A 169 -4.39 13.04 11.19
N VAL A 170 -3.22 12.88 10.55
CA VAL A 170 -2.63 11.59 10.17
C VAL A 170 -2.60 10.61 11.34
N ARG A 171 -2.07 11.07 12.48
CA ARG A 171 -1.97 10.26 13.69
C ARG A 171 -3.33 9.81 14.20
N ARG A 172 -4.36 10.67 14.12
CA ARG A 172 -5.72 10.31 14.56
C ARG A 172 -6.34 9.23 13.67
N HIS A 173 -6.10 9.27 12.35
CA HIS A 173 -6.54 8.19 11.45
C HIS A 173 -5.80 6.88 11.74
N ALA A 174 -4.49 6.92 11.97
CA ALA A 174 -3.72 5.74 12.35
C ALA A 174 -4.22 5.12 13.67
N ASP A 175 -4.49 5.96 14.67
CA ASP A 175 -4.97 5.52 15.98
C ASP A 175 -6.38 4.91 15.88
N ALA A 176 -7.26 5.49 15.06
CA ALA A 176 -8.59 4.94 14.81
C ALA A 176 -8.53 3.60 14.06
N LEU A 177 -7.65 3.47 13.07
CA LEU A 177 -7.43 2.21 12.35
C LEU A 177 -6.91 1.11 13.29
N ALA A 178 -5.94 1.44 14.16
CA ALA A 178 -5.42 0.51 15.16
C ALA A 178 -6.52 0.04 16.12
N GLU A 179 -7.39 0.95 16.57
CA GLU A 179 -8.53 0.60 17.43
C GLU A 179 -9.50 -0.35 16.72
N ILE A 180 -9.87 -0.09 15.47
CA ILE A 180 -10.76 -0.97 14.70
C ILE A 180 -10.16 -2.38 14.58
N ILE A 181 -8.85 -2.47 14.28
CA ILE A 181 -8.13 -3.75 14.20
C ILE A 181 -8.07 -4.44 15.57
N TRP A 182 -7.86 -3.68 16.65
CA TRP A 182 -7.83 -4.22 18.01
C TRP A 182 -9.16 -4.89 18.37
N GLN A 183 -10.25 -4.17 18.14
CA GLN A 183 -11.60 -4.63 18.44
C GLN A 183 -12.02 -5.82 17.55
N SER A 184 -11.54 -5.88 16.31
CA SER A 184 -11.90 -6.97 15.39
C SER A 184 -11.14 -8.26 15.67
N LEU A 185 -9.87 -8.20 16.08
CA LEU A 185 -9.01 -9.40 16.17
C LEU A 185 -8.60 -9.79 17.59
N TYR A 186 -8.25 -8.84 18.45
CA TYR A 186 -7.51 -9.13 19.70
C TYR A 186 -8.35 -9.02 20.97
N ARG A 187 -9.47 -8.29 20.95
CA ARG A 187 -10.34 -8.17 22.11
C ARG A 187 -11.11 -9.48 22.36
N LEU A 188 -10.57 -10.32 23.22
CA LEU A 188 -11.18 -11.56 23.71
C LEU A 188 -12.44 -11.30 24.55
#